data_AF-A0A2N1KKW9-F1
#
_entry.id   AF-A0A2N1KKW9-F1
#
_cell.length_a   1.000
_cell.length_b   1.000
_cell.length_c   1.000
_cell.angle_alpha   90.00
_cell.angle_beta   90.00
_cell.angle_gamma   90.00
#
_symmetry.space_group_name_H-M   'P 1'
#
loop_
_entity.id
_entity.type
_entity.pdbx_description
1 polymer ?
#
loop_
_entity_poly.entity_id
_entity_poly.type
_entity_poly.pdbx_seq_one_letter_code
_entity_poly.pdbx_strand_id
1 'polypeptide(L)' 'MKTDELLHTLSPTTRERALLIAKRLMNNGIRNHGEALKIAIEMARRWAWRNAATKSMTTLEA' A
#
# COMPACT_ATOMS: atom_id res chain seq x y z
N MET A 1 16.09 7.01 -3.13
CA MET A 1 14.91 6.80 -3.98
C MET A 1 13.82 7.77 -3.56
N LYS A 2 13.25 8.50 -4.51
CA LYS A 2 12.09 9.36 -4.24
C LYS A 2 10.86 8.47 -4.04
N THR A 3 9.99 8.83 -3.10
CA THR A 3 8.79 8.05 -2.74
C THR A 3 7.85 7.83 -3.93
N ASP A 4 7.89 8.73 -4.91
CA ASP A 4 7.16 8.65 -6.17
C ASP A 4 7.58 7.44 -7.02
N GLU A 5 8.88 7.18 -7.13
CA GLU A 5 9.41 6.03 -7.88
C GLU A 5 8.92 4.71 -7.29
N LEU A 6 8.81 4.64 -5.96
CA LEU A 6 8.30 3.46 -5.27
C LEU A 6 6.80 3.23 -5.53
N LEU A 7 5.99 4.28 -5.74
CA LEU A 7 4.59 4.12 -6.13
C LEU A 7 4.45 3.55 -7.54
N HIS A 8 5.34 3.93 -8.46
CA HIS A 8 5.33 3.41 -9.83
C HIS A 8 5.66 1.92 -9.90
N THR A 9 6.44 1.40 -8.95
CA THR A 9 6.72 -0.05 -8.84
C THR A 9 5.55 -0.89 -8.32
N LEU A 10 4.51 -0.27 -7.76
CA LEU A 10 3.33 -0.97 -7.24
C LEU A 10 2.32 -1.24 -8.36
N SER A 11 1.57 -2.34 -8.23
CA SER A 11 0.41 -2.61 -9.07
C SER A 11 -0.64 -1.51 -8.91
N PRO A 12 -1.53 -1.28 -9.90
CA PRO A 12 -2.54 -0.22 -9.84
C PRO A 12 -3.40 -0.28 -8.57
N THR A 13 -3.86 -1.47 -8.18
CA THR A 13 -4.67 -1.68 -6.97
C THR A 13 -3.90 -1.37 -5.68
N THR A 14 -2.63 -1.78 -5.60
CA THR A 14 -1.79 -1.50 -4.43
C THR A 14 -1.43 -0.02 -4.35
N ARG A 15 -1.20 0.63 -5.50
CA ARG A 15 -0.94 2.07 -5.61
C ARG A 15 -2.12 2.90 -5.13
N GLU A 16 -3.34 2.60 -5.61
CA GLU A 16 -4.55 3.29 -5.18
C GLU A 16 -4.76 3.18 -3.67
N ARG A 17 -4.54 1.97 -3.11
CA ARG A 17 -4.64 1.76 -1.67
C ARG A 17 -3.58 2.55 -0.88
N ALA A 18 -2.35 2.64 -1.39
CA ALA A 18 -1.31 3.48 -0.78
C ALA A 18 -1.75 4.97 -0.75
N LEU A 19 -2.32 5.49 -1.84
CA LEU A 19 -2.80 6.88 -1.87
C LEU A 19 -3.95 7.13 -0.88
N LEU A 20 -4.88 6.19 -0.75
CA LEU A 20 -5.97 6.27 0.23
C LEU A 20 -5.46 6.27 1.68
N ILE A 21 -4.48 5.41 1.99
CA ILE A 21 -3.86 5.36 3.32
C ILE A 21 -3.09 6.65 3.59
N ALA A 22 -2.32 7.14 2.62
CA ALA A 22 -1.57 8.40 2.75
C ALA A 22 -2.51 9.58 3.05
N LYS A 23 -3.63 9.68 2.33
CA LYS A 23 -4.67 10.69 2.57
C LYS A 23 -5.23 10.60 4.00
N ARG A 24 -5.50 9.37 4.48
CA ARG A 24 -5.99 9.15 5.84
C ARG A 24 -4.97 9.55 6.91
N LEU A 25 -3.70 9.24 6.68
CA LEU A 25 -2.61 9.61 7.59
C LEU A 25 -2.42 11.13 7.67
N MET A 26 -2.52 11.83 6.54
CA MET A 26 -2.47 13.29 6.50
C MET A 26 -3.66 13.92 7.24
N ASN A 27 -4.87 13.37 7.05
CA ASN A 27 -6.06 13.83 7.78
C ASN A 27 -5.97 13.58 9.30
N ASN A 28 -5.24 12.54 9.73
CA ASN A 28 -5.01 12.22 11.13
C ASN A 28 -3.83 12.99 11.76
N GLY A 29 -3.23 13.95 11.05
CA GLY A 29 -2.23 14.85 11.60
C GLY A 29 -0.77 14.52 11.26
N ILE A 30 -0.50 13.55 10.37
CA ILE A 30 0.86 13.40 9.81
C ILE A 30 1.12 14.56 8.84
N ARG A 31 1.81 15.60 9.32
CA ARG A 31 2.08 16.83 8.56
C ARG A 31 3.11 16.64 7.44
N ASN A 32 3.97 15.63 7.54
CA ASN A 32 4.98 15.37 6.53
C ASN A 32 4.41 14.43 5.45
N HIS A 33 4.16 14.99 4.27
CA HIS A 33 3.61 14.25 3.13
C HIS A 33 4.49 13.05 2.74
N GLY A 34 5.81 13.21 2.75
CA GLY A 34 6.75 12.15 2.38
C GLY A 34 6.75 10.99 3.37
N GLU A 35 6.64 11.28 4.67
CA GLU A 35 6.52 10.27 5.74
C GLU A 35 5.20 9.50 5.63
N ALA A 36 4.07 10.22 5.47
CA ALA A 36 2.75 9.61 5.29
C ALA A 36 2.74 8.66 4.08
N LEU A 37 3.38 9.06 2.98
CA LEU A 37 3.44 8.27 1.75
C LEU A 37 4.33 7.02 1.91
N LYS A 38 5.48 7.13 2.60
CA LYS A 38 6.33 5.95 2.91
C LYS A 38 5.58 4.91 3.74
N ILE A 39 4.93 5.34 4.82
CA ILE A 39 4.13 4.47 5.70
C ILE A 39 3.02 3.82 4.89
N ALA A 40 2.30 4.61 4.09
CA ALA A 40 1.20 4.11 3.28
C ALA A 40 1.62 3.07 2.24
N ILE A 41 2.77 3.27 1.59
CA ILE A 41 3.35 2.31 0.64
C ILE A 41 3.68 0.99 1.34
N GLU A 42 4.28 1.03 2.53
CA GLU A 42 4.59 -0.19 3.28
C GLU A 42 3.32 -0.94 3.71
N MET A 43 2.32 -0.22 4.21
CA MET A 43 1.02 -0.81 4.58
C MET A 43 0.32 -1.43 3.37
N ALA A 44 0.35 -0.77 2.22
CA ALA A 44 -0.25 -1.27 0.98
C ALA A 44 0.48 -2.53 0.47
N ARG A 45 1.82 -2.57 0.55
CA ARG A 45 2.60 -3.78 0.23
C ARG A 45 2.23 -4.94 1.15
N ARG A 46 2.21 -4.74 2.47
CA ARG A 46 1.83 -5.81 3.42
C ARG A 46 0.42 -6.33 3.15
N TRP A 47 -0.52 -5.44 2.82
CA TRP A 47 -1.87 -5.82 2.41
C TRP A 47 -1.86 -6.66 1.12
N ALA A 48 -1.10 -6.26 0.10
CA ALA A 48 -1.00 -6.99 -1.15
C ALA A 48 -0.42 -8.40 -0.95
N TRP A 49 0.63 -8.52 -0.13
CA TRP A 49 1.21 -9.80 0.27
C TRP A 49 0.19 -10.71 0.96
N ARG A 50 -0.59 -10.19 1.91
CA ARG A 50 -1.66 -10.97 2.56
C ARG A 50 -2.72 -11.43 1.57
N ASN A 51 -3.17 -10.56 0.66
CA ASN A 51 -4.19 -10.93 -0.33
C ASN A 51 -3.67 -11.97 -1.32
N ALA A 52 -2.40 -11.88 -1.73
CA ALA A 52 -1.76 -12.90 -2.55
C ALA A 52 -1.75 -14.25 -1.83
N ALA A 53 -1.36 -14.28 -0.54
CA ALA A 53 -1.36 -15.50 0.26
C ALA A 53 -2.78 -16.09 0.45
N THR A 54 -3.80 -15.25 0.66
CA THR A 54 -5.19 -15.71 0.82
C THR A 54 -5.74 -16.32 -0.47
N LYS A 55 -5.41 -15.75 -1.65
CA LYS A 55 -5.80 -16.34 -2.95
C LYS A 55 -5.15 -17.69 -3.20
N SER A 56 -3.91 -17.88 -2.77
CA SER A 56 -3.21 -19.17 -2.91
C SER A 56 -3.84 -20.26 -2.03
N MET A 57 -4.33 -19.92 -0.83
CA MET A 57 -4.98 -20.91 0.06
C MET A 57 -6.37 -21.35 -0.43
N THR A 58 -7.10 -20.51 -1.17
CA THR A 58 -8.44 -20.86 -1.67
C THR A 58 -8.43 -21.75 -2.91
N THR A 59 -7.26 -22.02 -3.50
CA THR A 59 -7.12 -22.87 -4.70
C THR A 59 -6.79 -24.33 -4.36
N LEU A 60 -6.60 -24.67 -3.08
CA LEU A 60 -6.29 -26.03 -2.63
C LEU A 60 -7.53 -26.82 -2.16
N GLU A 61 -8.74 -26.26 -2.27
CA GLU A 61 -10.00 -26.91 -1.87
C GLU A 61 -11.03 -26.97 -3.03
N ALA A 62 -10.59 -27.21 -4.27
CA ALA A 62 -11.47 -27.44 -5.41
C ALA A 62 -11.18 -28.78 -6.08
#